data_AF-A0AAP8MDV2-F1
#
_entry.id   AF-A0AAP8MDV2-F1
#
_cell.length_a   1.000
_cell.length_b   1.000
_cell.length_c   1.000
_cell.angle_alpha   90.00
_cell.angle_beta   90.00
_cell.angle_gamma   90.00
#
_symmetry.space_group_name_H-M   'P 1'
#
loop_
_entity.id
_entity.type
_entity.pdbx_description
1 polymer ?
#
loop_
_entity_poly.entity_id
_entity_poly.type
_entity_poly.pdbx_seq_one_letter_code
_entity_poly.pdbx_strand_id
1 'polypeptide(L)'
;MRFLMTLLLLGASVKTIADEVLVNLIDYAPDIKTEIRYHGSDNFVGRRVDGYEAPQCLLTLPSAQALAAAQQELLSFGLSLRVYDCYRPQRAVDHFMRWTRDTSDTLQKARYYPTLAKSELVPKGYIAEQSGHSRGSTVDLTLVETASGQALDMGTEWDYFGPLSNTQNDTIRPKARANRLLLRSVMERHGFSNYPAEWWHFTLKNEPYPETYFDEPVR
;
A
#
# COMPACT_ATOMS: atom_id res chain seq x y z
N MET A 1 33.25 -18.43 46.95
CA MET A 1 31.99 -17.82 46.46
C MET A 1 32.13 -17.68 44.95
N ARG A 2 31.35 -18.44 44.16
CA ARG A 2 31.50 -18.57 42.70
C ARG A 2 31.03 -17.30 41.99
N PHE A 3 31.85 -16.75 41.10
CA PHE A 3 31.42 -15.74 40.12
C PHE A 3 30.56 -16.42 39.04
N LEU A 4 29.31 -16.01 38.93
CA LEU A 4 28.40 -16.45 37.86
C LEU A 4 28.62 -15.52 36.66
N MET A 5 29.28 -16.02 35.62
CA MET A 5 29.49 -15.29 34.38
C MET A 5 28.26 -15.52 33.49
N THR A 6 27.35 -14.55 33.45
CA THR A 6 26.15 -14.59 32.59
C THR A 6 26.58 -14.36 31.15
N LEU A 7 26.62 -15.43 30.36
CA LEU A 7 26.89 -15.37 28.92
C LEU A 7 25.63 -14.82 28.22
N LEU A 8 25.64 -13.54 27.83
CA LEU A 8 24.65 -13.01 26.90
C LEU A 8 24.90 -13.63 25.52
N LEU A 9 24.09 -14.60 25.13
CA LEU A 9 23.98 -15.05 23.75
C LEU A 9 23.23 -13.96 22.97
N LEU A 10 23.96 -13.09 22.26
CA LEU A 10 23.37 -12.33 21.16
C LEU A 10 22.97 -13.33 20.08
N GLY A 11 21.68 -13.69 20.03
CA GLY A 11 21.14 -14.45 18.92
C GLY A 11 21.20 -13.59 17.66
N ALA A 12 22.04 -13.95 16.69
CA ALA A 12 21.99 -13.35 15.37
C ALA A 12 20.62 -13.67 14.75
N SER A 13 19.85 -12.64 14.39
CA SER A 13 18.60 -12.84 13.64
C SER A 13 18.95 -13.46 12.29
N VAL A 14 18.36 -14.62 11.98
CA VAL A 14 18.44 -15.21 10.64
C VAL A 14 17.75 -14.24 9.67
N LYS A 15 18.45 -13.81 8.61
CA LYS A 15 17.85 -13.06 7.51
C LYS A 15 16.90 -13.97 6.76
N THR A 16 15.69 -13.50 6.52
CA THR A 16 14.66 -14.20 5.75
C THR A 16 14.83 -13.91 4.26
N ILE A 17 14.17 -14.69 3.39
CA ILE A 17 14.15 -14.38 1.94
C ILE A 17 13.57 -12.97 1.73
N ALA A 18 12.54 -12.58 2.48
CA ALA A 18 11.95 -11.25 2.39
C ALA A 18 12.97 -10.15 2.73
N ASP A 19 13.80 -10.34 3.78
CA ASP A 19 14.85 -9.39 4.16
C ASP A 19 15.95 -9.23 3.09
N GLU A 20 16.08 -10.20 2.17
CA GLU A 20 17.08 -10.17 1.09
C GLU A 20 16.52 -9.59 -0.21
N VAL A 21 15.20 -9.70 -0.44
CA VAL A 21 14.57 -9.35 -1.72
C VAL A 21 13.74 -8.07 -1.68
N LEU A 22 13.34 -7.63 -0.48
CA LEU A 22 12.64 -6.38 -0.26
C LEU A 22 13.63 -5.29 0.18
N VAL A 23 13.46 -4.11 -0.39
CA VAL A 23 14.23 -2.91 -0.09
C VAL A 23 13.31 -1.79 0.36
N ASN A 24 13.82 -0.87 1.17
CA ASN A 24 13.07 0.30 1.58
C ASN A 24 13.05 1.35 0.47
N LEU A 25 11.86 1.82 0.09
CA LEU A 25 11.67 2.79 -1.00
C LEU A 25 12.48 4.08 -0.80
N ILE A 26 12.62 4.54 0.46
CA ILE A 26 13.30 5.82 0.74
C ILE A 26 14.79 5.79 0.38
N ASP A 27 15.40 4.61 0.31
CA ASP A 27 16.81 4.46 -0.09
C ASP A 27 17.01 4.73 -1.60
N TYR A 28 15.93 4.67 -2.38
CA TYR A 28 15.93 4.84 -3.84
C TYR A 28 15.19 6.11 -4.30
N ALA A 29 14.22 6.57 -3.51
CA ALA A 29 13.38 7.72 -3.82
C ALA A 29 13.04 8.51 -2.53
N PRO A 30 14.02 9.19 -1.91
CA PRO A 30 13.84 9.84 -0.61
C PRO A 30 12.83 11.00 -0.62
N ASP A 31 12.53 11.56 -1.80
CA ASP A 31 11.54 12.62 -1.96
C ASP A 31 10.09 12.11 -1.94
N ILE A 32 9.87 10.80 -2.06
CA ILE A 32 8.53 10.21 -1.97
C ILE A 32 8.07 10.22 -0.51
N LYS A 33 6.89 10.77 -0.27
CA LYS A 33 6.31 10.79 1.08
C LYS A 33 5.71 9.43 1.43
N THR A 34 6.12 8.87 2.56
CA THR A 34 5.55 7.62 3.11
C THR A 34 4.52 7.93 4.18
N GLU A 35 3.28 7.49 3.97
CA GLU A 35 2.18 7.58 4.94
C GLU A 35 1.58 6.19 5.13
N ILE A 36 2.37 5.26 5.70
CA ILE A 36 2.01 3.85 5.82
C ILE A 36 0.84 3.69 6.81
N ARG A 37 -0.38 3.69 6.28
CA ARG A 37 -1.61 3.86 7.06
C ARG A 37 -1.99 2.63 7.88
N TYR A 38 -1.57 1.44 7.45
CA TYR A 38 -1.79 0.20 8.19
C TYR A 38 -0.89 0.04 9.44
N HIS A 39 0.20 0.82 9.54
CA HIS A 39 0.97 0.96 10.79
C HIS A 39 0.22 1.77 11.85
N GLY A 40 -0.71 2.65 11.45
CA GLY A 40 -1.52 3.48 12.33
C GLY A 40 -2.98 3.02 12.42
N SER A 41 -3.86 3.91 12.90
CA SER A 41 -5.31 3.69 12.96
C SER A 41 -6.09 4.38 11.83
N ASP A 42 -5.41 5.12 10.94
CA ASP A 42 -6.04 5.84 9.83
C ASP A 42 -6.23 4.92 8.60
N ASN A 43 -7.01 3.86 8.79
CA ASN A 43 -7.34 2.86 7.77
C ASN A 43 -8.74 2.27 8.04
N PHE A 44 -9.26 1.44 7.13
CA PHE A 44 -10.62 0.90 7.24
C PHE A 44 -10.84 -0.06 8.42
N VAL A 45 -9.79 -0.61 9.03
CA VAL A 45 -9.89 -1.40 10.28
C VAL A 45 -9.99 -0.47 11.49
N GLY A 46 -9.48 0.77 11.37
CA GLY A 46 -9.48 1.79 12.42
C GLY A 46 -8.45 1.52 13.52
N ARG A 47 -7.51 0.59 13.29
CA ARG A 47 -6.49 0.12 14.23
C ARG A 47 -5.23 -0.27 13.44
N ARG A 48 -4.11 -0.42 14.12
CA ARG A 48 -2.89 -0.99 13.51
C ARG A 48 -3.19 -2.40 13.01
N VAL A 49 -2.72 -2.71 11.80
CA VAL A 49 -2.89 -4.01 11.17
C VAL A 49 -1.71 -4.91 11.53
N ASP A 50 -1.99 -6.16 11.92
CA ASP A 50 -0.98 -7.19 12.16
C ASP A 50 0.09 -7.25 11.06
N GLY A 51 1.37 -7.28 11.46
CA GLY A 51 2.52 -7.29 10.55
C GLY A 51 3.09 -5.91 10.19
N TYR A 52 2.38 -4.81 10.44
CA TYR A 52 2.93 -3.46 10.29
C TYR A 52 3.58 -2.99 11.59
N GLU A 53 4.84 -3.39 11.82
CA GLU A 53 5.60 -3.05 13.02
C GLU A 53 6.38 -1.73 12.89
N ALA A 54 6.62 -1.28 11.65
CA ALA A 54 7.21 0.01 11.33
C ALA A 54 6.49 0.69 10.15
N PRO A 55 6.54 2.03 10.04
CA PRO A 55 5.93 2.78 8.94
C PRO A 55 6.84 2.81 7.70
N GLN A 56 7.32 1.65 7.24
CA GLN A 56 8.22 1.54 6.09
C GLN A 56 7.47 1.11 4.82
N CYS A 57 7.88 1.65 3.67
CA CYS A 57 7.46 1.16 2.36
C CYS A 57 8.52 0.17 1.85
N LEU A 58 8.28 -1.12 2.03
CA LEU A 58 9.15 -2.16 1.49
C LEU A 58 8.63 -2.61 0.12
N LEU A 59 9.52 -2.78 -0.85
CA LEU A 59 9.21 -3.21 -2.22
C LEU A 59 10.31 -4.11 -2.75
N THR A 60 10.03 -4.89 -3.78
CA THR A 60 11.10 -5.50 -4.57
C THR A 60 11.96 -4.40 -5.22
N LEU A 61 13.25 -4.67 -5.40
CA LEU A 61 14.18 -3.72 -6.01
C LEU A 61 13.68 -3.16 -7.37
N PRO A 62 13.16 -3.98 -8.32
CA PRO A 62 12.62 -3.45 -9.58
C PRO A 62 11.45 -2.49 -9.37
N SER A 63 10.56 -2.76 -8.40
CA SER A 63 9.43 -1.88 -8.09
C SER A 63 9.89 -0.56 -7.48
N ALA A 64 10.87 -0.58 -6.56
CA ALA A 64 11.43 0.64 -5.98
C ALA A 64 12.11 1.52 -7.05
N GLN A 65 12.87 0.94 -7.96
CA GLN A 65 13.51 1.65 -9.07
C GLN A 65 12.49 2.24 -10.04
N ALA A 66 11.44 1.48 -10.38
CA ALA A 66 10.37 1.95 -11.25
C ALA A 66 9.60 3.12 -10.63
N LEU A 67 9.32 3.08 -9.31
CA LEU A 67 8.73 4.21 -8.58
C LEU A 67 9.64 5.43 -8.55
N ALA A 68 10.95 5.23 -8.35
CA ALA A 68 11.92 6.32 -8.40
C ALA A 68 11.89 7.04 -9.76
N ALA A 69 11.81 6.29 -10.86
CA ALA A 69 11.69 6.86 -12.20
C ALA A 69 10.37 7.62 -12.40
N ALA A 70 9.24 7.08 -11.93
CA ALA A 70 7.94 7.76 -11.96
C ALA A 70 7.94 9.07 -11.15
N GLN A 71 8.58 9.06 -9.97
CA GLN A 71 8.77 10.24 -9.15
C GLN A 71 9.58 11.32 -9.89
N GLN A 72 10.69 10.96 -10.55
CA GLN A 72 11.49 11.93 -11.30
C GLN A 72 10.70 12.59 -12.44
N GLU A 73 9.86 11.82 -13.13
CA GLU A 73 8.98 12.39 -14.15
C GLU A 73 7.98 13.39 -13.53
N LEU A 74 7.34 13.04 -12.42
CA LEU A 74 6.35 13.89 -11.74
C LEU A 74 6.94 15.20 -11.21
N LEU A 75 8.19 15.17 -10.74
CA LEU A 75 8.89 16.36 -10.25
C LEU A 75 8.97 17.46 -11.32
N SER A 76 9.11 17.09 -12.60
CA SER A 76 9.12 18.06 -13.71
C SER A 76 7.80 18.81 -13.90
N PHE A 77 6.70 18.31 -13.30
CA PHE A 77 5.37 18.91 -13.32
C PHE A 77 5.00 19.59 -12.00
N GLY A 78 5.93 19.71 -11.05
CA GLY A 78 5.62 20.22 -9.71
C GLY A 78 4.76 19.25 -8.88
N LEU A 79 4.82 17.96 -9.20
CA LEU A 79 4.11 16.89 -8.51
C LEU A 79 5.10 15.89 -7.89
N SER A 80 4.63 15.14 -6.90
CA SER A 80 5.37 14.05 -6.27
C SER A 80 4.40 12.93 -5.89
N LEU A 81 4.94 11.75 -5.60
CA LEU A 81 4.18 10.63 -5.08
C LEU A 81 4.07 10.68 -3.54
N ARG A 82 2.94 10.18 -3.05
CA ARG A 82 2.78 9.76 -1.66
C ARG A 82 2.26 8.33 -1.64
N VAL A 83 2.94 7.46 -0.90
CA VAL A 83 2.57 6.04 -0.76
C VAL A 83 1.82 5.78 0.54
N TYR A 84 0.76 4.97 0.48
CA TYR A 84 -0.07 4.58 1.61
C TYR A 84 0.16 3.12 2.04
N ASP A 85 0.46 2.26 1.06
CA ASP A 85 0.83 0.88 1.29
C ASP A 85 1.77 0.35 0.21
N CYS A 86 2.62 -0.60 0.57
CA CYS A 86 3.64 -1.23 -0.29
C CYS A 86 3.60 -2.74 -0.05
N TYR A 87 4.71 -3.39 0.31
CA TYR A 87 4.66 -4.77 0.77
C TYR A 87 3.70 -4.92 1.97
N ARG A 88 2.75 -5.85 1.83
CA ARG A 88 1.77 -6.21 2.85
C ARG A 88 1.97 -7.66 3.26
N PRO A 89 2.37 -7.96 4.51
CA PRO A 89 2.54 -9.33 4.96
C PRO A 89 1.23 -10.13 4.87
N GLN A 90 1.29 -11.43 4.58
CA GLN A 90 0.08 -12.27 4.52
C GLN A 90 -0.74 -12.22 5.82
N ARG A 91 -0.11 -12.12 6.99
CA ARG A 91 -0.79 -11.94 8.29
C ARG A 91 -1.65 -10.67 8.37
N ALA A 92 -1.31 -9.63 7.62
CA ALA A 92 -2.14 -8.44 7.50
C ALA A 92 -3.41 -8.73 6.69
N VAL A 93 -3.28 -9.51 5.61
CA VAL A 93 -4.42 -10.00 4.82
C VAL A 93 -5.31 -10.90 5.69
N ASP A 94 -4.72 -11.80 6.48
CA ASP A 94 -5.47 -12.65 7.41
C ASP A 94 -6.18 -11.83 8.49
N HIS A 95 -5.58 -10.72 8.94
CA HIS A 95 -6.25 -9.76 9.83
C HIS A 95 -7.44 -9.11 9.16
N PHE A 96 -7.33 -8.67 7.89
CA PHE A 96 -8.48 -8.18 7.13
C PHE A 96 -9.58 -9.23 7.05
N MET A 97 -9.24 -10.51 6.83
CA MET A 97 -10.23 -11.58 6.79
C MET A 97 -10.88 -11.87 8.15
N ARG A 98 -10.14 -11.77 9.26
CA ARG A 98 -10.75 -11.82 10.61
C ARG A 98 -11.69 -10.63 10.83
N TRP A 99 -11.28 -9.43 10.43
CA TRP A 99 -12.08 -8.22 10.53
C TRP A 99 -13.35 -8.31 9.69
N THR A 100 -13.32 -8.80 8.44
CA THR A 100 -14.52 -8.93 7.60
C THR A 100 -15.56 -9.89 8.18
N ARG A 101 -15.11 -10.93 8.91
CA ARG A 101 -15.99 -11.90 9.59
C ARG A 101 -16.67 -11.32 10.83
N ASP A 102 -16.05 -10.35 11.51
CA ASP A 102 -16.71 -9.59 12.57
C ASP A 102 -17.56 -8.47 11.95
N THR A 103 -18.81 -8.81 11.63
CA THR A 103 -19.77 -7.86 11.03
C THR A 103 -20.25 -6.78 12.00
N SER A 104 -19.99 -6.93 13.31
CA SER A 104 -20.35 -5.93 14.33
C SER A 104 -19.35 -4.77 14.38
N ASP A 105 -18.09 -5.02 14.04
CA ASP A 105 -17.08 -3.96 13.93
C ASP A 105 -17.34 -3.07 12.71
N THR A 106 -17.92 -1.90 13.00
CA THR A 106 -18.35 -0.88 12.04
C THR A 106 -17.67 0.46 12.28
N LEU A 107 -16.56 0.48 13.04
CA LEU A 107 -15.86 1.69 13.48
C LEU A 107 -15.63 2.70 12.35
N GLN A 108 -15.27 2.20 11.18
CA GLN A 108 -14.85 3.00 10.02
C GLN A 108 -15.84 2.91 8.84
N LYS A 109 -17.01 2.29 9.05
CA LYS A 109 -18.02 2.06 7.99
C LYS A 109 -18.43 3.34 7.28
N ALA A 110 -18.77 4.38 8.03
CA ALA A 110 -19.27 5.64 7.48
C ALA A 110 -18.26 6.33 6.54
N ARG A 111 -16.98 6.02 6.70
CA ARG A 111 -15.87 6.60 5.94
C ARG A 111 -15.51 5.75 4.74
N TYR A 112 -15.16 4.48 4.96
CA TYR A 112 -14.57 3.64 3.92
C TYR A 112 -15.57 2.80 3.12
N TYR A 113 -16.74 2.47 3.68
CA TYR A 113 -17.74 1.63 3.00
C TYR A 113 -19.18 2.02 3.39
N PRO A 114 -19.56 3.31 3.23
CA PRO A 114 -20.82 3.84 3.77
C PRO A 114 -22.05 3.17 3.18
N THR A 115 -21.98 2.73 1.93
CA THR A 115 -23.12 2.18 1.16
C THR A 115 -23.12 0.66 1.07
N LEU A 116 -22.11 -0.03 1.62
CA LEU A 116 -21.96 -1.48 1.53
C LEU A 116 -22.13 -2.15 2.88
N ALA A 117 -22.76 -3.32 2.92
CA ALA A 117 -22.65 -4.21 4.07
C ALA A 117 -21.24 -4.82 4.12
N LYS A 118 -20.69 -5.04 5.33
CA LYS A 118 -19.33 -5.57 5.50
C LYS A 118 -19.15 -6.93 4.82
N SER A 119 -20.20 -7.75 4.82
CA SER A 119 -20.26 -9.05 4.14
C SER A 119 -20.15 -8.97 2.62
N GLU A 120 -20.34 -7.80 2.02
CA GLU A 120 -20.21 -7.59 0.57
C GLU A 120 -18.78 -7.26 0.14
N LEU A 121 -17.89 -6.90 1.07
CA LEU A 121 -16.54 -6.41 0.73
C LEU A 121 -15.70 -7.49 0.03
N VAL A 122 -15.76 -8.74 0.51
CA VAL A 122 -15.02 -9.86 -0.08
C VAL A 122 -15.65 -10.32 -1.42
N PRO A 123 -16.97 -10.62 -1.51
CA PRO A 123 -17.58 -11.05 -2.78
C PRO A 123 -17.50 -10.02 -3.90
N LYS A 124 -17.42 -8.72 -3.57
CA LYS A 124 -17.25 -7.65 -4.55
C LYS A 124 -15.78 -7.35 -4.89
N GLY A 125 -14.83 -8.05 -4.27
CA GLY A 125 -13.40 -7.95 -4.57
C GLY A 125 -12.67 -6.76 -3.97
N TYR A 126 -13.27 -6.06 -2.99
CA TYR A 126 -12.59 -4.96 -2.27
C TYR A 126 -11.59 -5.47 -1.22
N ILE A 127 -11.79 -6.70 -0.73
CA ILE A 127 -10.86 -7.39 0.16
C ILE A 127 -10.64 -8.78 -0.42
N ALA A 128 -9.37 -9.16 -0.59
CA ALA A 128 -8.98 -10.45 -1.13
C ALA A 128 -8.27 -11.30 -0.07
N GLU A 129 -8.43 -12.62 -0.14
CA GLU A 129 -7.74 -13.58 0.74
C GLU A 129 -6.25 -13.72 0.38
N GLN A 130 -5.89 -13.32 -0.84
CA GLN A 130 -4.52 -13.23 -1.33
C GLN A 130 -4.35 -11.87 -2.02
N SER A 131 -3.29 -11.15 -1.65
CA SER A 131 -3.06 -9.78 -2.14
C SER A 131 -1.79 -9.69 -2.97
N GLY A 132 -1.84 -8.94 -4.08
CA GLY A 132 -0.64 -8.61 -4.86
C GLY A 132 0.45 -7.92 -4.02
N HIS A 133 0.05 -7.15 -3.00
CA HIS A 133 0.98 -6.52 -2.05
C HIS A 133 1.87 -7.51 -1.32
N SER A 134 1.38 -8.72 -1.05
CA SER A 134 2.19 -9.76 -0.37
C SER A 134 3.29 -10.34 -1.27
N ARG A 135 3.31 -9.98 -2.55
CA ARG A 135 4.38 -10.33 -3.50
C ARG A 135 5.47 -9.25 -3.60
N GLY A 136 5.28 -8.13 -2.91
CA GLY A 136 6.28 -7.05 -2.78
C GLY A 136 6.39 -6.10 -3.98
N SER A 137 5.56 -6.26 -5.01
CA SER A 137 5.63 -5.45 -6.24
C SER A 137 4.39 -4.59 -6.52
N THR A 138 3.51 -4.48 -5.52
CA THR A 138 2.30 -3.68 -5.56
C THR A 138 2.40 -2.50 -4.60
N VAL A 139 1.84 -1.37 -5.01
CA VAL A 139 1.86 -0.12 -4.25
C VAL A 139 0.52 0.60 -4.37
N ASP A 140 0.10 1.19 -3.25
CA ASP A 140 -1.03 2.09 -3.18
C ASP A 140 -0.54 3.51 -2.97
N LEU A 141 -0.90 4.43 -3.87
CA LEU A 141 -0.34 5.77 -3.85
C LEU A 141 -1.24 6.85 -4.47
N THR A 142 -0.85 8.10 -4.25
CA THR A 142 -1.49 9.28 -4.85
C THR A 142 -0.47 10.29 -5.35
N LEU A 143 -0.97 11.34 -6.01
CA LEU A 143 -0.20 12.51 -6.39
C LEU A 143 -0.34 13.61 -5.34
N VAL A 144 0.76 14.28 -5.04
CA VAL A 144 0.80 15.48 -4.20
C VAL A 144 1.47 16.62 -4.96
N GLU A 145 1.09 17.86 -4.65
CA GLU A 145 1.85 19.03 -5.11
C GLU A 145 3.17 19.12 -4.34
N THR A 146 4.27 19.42 -5.02
CA THR A 146 5.58 19.59 -4.36
C THR A 146 5.59 20.81 -3.43
N ALA A 147 4.96 21.90 -3.86
CA ALA A 147 4.96 23.17 -3.13
C ALA A 147 4.17 23.13 -1.82
N SER A 148 2.95 22.59 -1.84
CA SER A 148 2.08 22.54 -0.67
C SER A 148 2.16 21.21 0.09
N GLY A 149 2.61 20.15 -0.59
CA GLY A 149 2.51 18.78 -0.09
C GLY A 149 1.08 18.23 -0.07
N GLN A 150 0.08 18.97 -0.53
CA GLN A 150 -1.32 18.58 -0.53
C GLN A 150 -1.57 17.49 -1.57
N ALA A 151 -2.31 16.46 -1.19
CA ALA A 151 -2.76 15.44 -2.13
C ALA A 151 -3.76 16.03 -3.13
N LEU A 152 -3.61 15.66 -4.39
CA LEU A 152 -4.59 16.02 -5.40
C LEU A 152 -5.92 15.35 -5.09
N ASP A 153 -7.02 16.05 -5.38
CA ASP A 153 -8.36 15.48 -5.28
C ASP A 153 -8.51 14.31 -6.25
N MET A 154 -8.70 13.12 -5.73
CA MET A 154 -8.93 11.90 -6.51
C MET A 154 -10.40 11.48 -6.49
N GLY A 155 -11.32 12.29 -5.96
CA GLY A 155 -12.77 12.04 -5.95
C GLY A 155 -13.25 11.07 -4.86
N THR A 156 -12.37 10.22 -4.35
CA THR A 156 -12.54 9.43 -3.13
C THR A 156 -11.22 9.42 -2.36
N GLU A 157 -11.27 9.08 -1.07
CA GLU A 157 -10.07 8.74 -0.33
C GLU A 157 -9.51 7.37 -0.72
N TRP A 158 -8.25 7.13 -0.37
CA TRP A 158 -7.64 5.79 -0.41
C TRP A 158 -8.43 4.82 0.48
N ASP A 159 -8.51 3.55 0.07
CA ASP A 159 -9.32 2.48 0.67
C ASP A 159 -10.83 2.71 0.69
N TYR A 160 -11.36 3.68 -0.07
CA TYR A 160 -12.81 3.78 -0.24
C TYR A 160 -13.34 2.57 -1.02
N PHE A 161 -14.10 1.69 -0.36
CA PHE A 161 -14.73 0.52 -0.96
C PHE A 161 -16.07 0.91 -1.58
N GLY A 162 -16.05 1.13 -2.90
CA GLY A 162 -17.26 1.36 -3.68
C GLY A 162 -16.95 1.74 -5.14
N PRO A 163 -17.96 1.75 -6.02
CA PRO A 163 -17.76 2.04 -7.44
C PRO A 163 -17.16 3.41 -7.76
N LEU A 164 -17.23 4.35 -6.81
CA LEU A 164 -16.58 5.67 -6.94
C LEU A 164 -15.05 5.56 -6.94
N SER A 165 -14.46 4.48 -6.44
CA SER A 165 -13.01 4.25 -6.48
C SER A 165 -12.51 3.68 -7.80
N ASN A 166 -13.41 3.16 -8.65
CA ASN A 166 -13.02 2.63 -9.96
C ASN A 166 -12.27 3.70 -10.76
N THR A 167 -11.11 3.36 -11.31
CA THR A 167 -10.19 4.33 -11.93
C THR A 167 -10.85 5.11 -13.07
N GLN A 168 -11.71 4.45 -13.83
CA GLN A 168 -12.42 5.03 -14.98
C GLN A 168 -13.83 5.54 -14.64
N ASN A 169 -14.21 5.62 -13.37
CA ASN A 169 -15.52 6.15 -12.96
C ASN A 169 -15.74 7.54 -13.59
N ASP A 170 -16.88 7.71 -14.26
CA ASP A 170 -17.24 8.91 -15.01
C ASP A 170 -18.24 9.82 -14.27
N THR A 171 -18.69 9.42 -13.08
CA THR A 171 -19.62 10.18 -12.24
C THR A 171 -18.91 11.08 -11.22
N ILE A 172 -17.62 10.86 -10.97
CA ILE A 172 -16.79 11.76 -10.17
C ILE A 172 -16.49 13.08 -10.90
N ARG A 173 -16.05 14.10 -10.15
CA ARG A 173 -15.71 15.42 -10.71
C ARG A 173 -14.67 15.30 -11.83
N PRO A 174 -14.80 16.06 -12.94
CA PRO A 174 -13.85 16.00 -14.06
C PRO A 174 -12.38 16.20 -13.68
N LYS A 175 -12.09 17.11 -12.73
CA LYS A 175 -10.73 17.33 -12.22
C LYS A 175 -10.16 16.09 -11.51
N ALA A 176 -10.96 15.43 -10.68
CA ALA A 176 -10.55 14.19 -10.01
C ALA A 176 -10.29 13.06 -11.02
N ARG A 177 -11.15 12.94 -12.04
CA ARG A 177 -10.94 11.98 -13.14
C ARG A 177 -9.65 12.27 -13.90
N ALA A 178 -9.36 13.54 -14.21
CA ALA A 178 -8.11 13.93 -14.85
C ALA A 178 -6.89 13.58 -13.99
N ASN A 179 -6.94 13.80 -12.67
CA ASN A 179 -5.86 13.44 -11.75
C ASN A 179 -5.62 11.92 -11.71
N ARG A 180 -6.68 11.09 -11.67
CA ARG A 180 -6.56 9.63 -11.75
C ARG A 180 -5.92 9.17 -13.05
N LEU A 181 -6.33 9.76 -14.18
CA LEU A 181 -5.78 9.42 -15.49
C LEU A 181 -4.31 9.86 -15.63
N LEU A 182 -3.94 11.03 -15.07
CA LEU A 182 -2.55 11.46 -15.00
C LEU A 182 -1.71 10.46 -14.20
N LEU A 183 -2.17 10.12 -12.98
CA LEU A 183 -1.50 9.16 -12.13
C LEU A 183 -1.32 7.82 -12.85
N ARG A 184 -2.41 7.26 -13.37
CA ARG A 184 -2.39 6.01 -14.12
C ARG A 184 -1.41 6.06 -15.30
N SER A 185 -1.45 7.14 -16.07
CA SER A 185 -0.63 7.29 -17.27
C SER A 185 0.87 7.32 -16.95
N VAL A 186 1.28 8.05 -15.91
CA VAL A 186 2.66 8.07 -15.44
C VAL A 186 3.07 6.68 -14.95
N MET A 187 2.29 6.08 -14.05
CA MET A 187 2.60 4.77 -13.49
C MET A 187 2.72 3.69 -14.59
N GLU A 188 1.83 3.69 -15.58
CA GLU A 188 1.86 2.75 -16.71
C GLU A 188 3.08 2.93 -17.63
N ARG A 189 3.57 4.16 -17.82
CA ARG A 189 4.83 4.43 -18.55
C ARG A 189 6.04 3.83 -17.83
N HIS A 190 6.02 3.81 -16.50
CA HIS A 190 7.07 3.24 -15.66
C HIS A 190 6.83 1.76 -15.31
N GLY A 191 6.06 1.06 -16.12
CA GLY A 191 5.96 -0.41 -16.04
C GLY A 191 4.93 -0.94 -15.06
N PHE A 192 4.14 -0.09 -14.40
CA PHE A 192 3.03 -0.54 -13.56
C PHE A 192 1.75 -0.82 -14.36
N SER A 193 0.85 -1.58 -13.76
CA SER A 193 -0.52 -1.81 -14.22
C SER A 193 -1.49 -1.43 -13.11
N ASN A 194 -2.50 -0.62 -13.43
CA ASN A 194 -3.54 -0.24 -12.48
C ASN A 194 -4.58 -1.35 -12.31
N TYR A 195 -5.04 -1.56 -11.07
CA TYR A 195 -6.24 -2.36 -10.81
C TYR A 195 -7.51 -1.51 -11.04
N PRO A 196 -8.42 -1.90 -11.97
CA PRO A 196 -9.51 -1.01 -12.40
C PRO A 196 -10.51 -0.57 -11.32
N ALA A 197 -10.67 -1.34 -10.24
CA ALA A 197 -11.61 -1.03 -9.16
C ALA A 197 -11.03 -0.02 -8.14
N GLU A 198 -9.72 0.23 -8.18
CA GLU A 198 -9.01 1.03 -7.18
C GLU A 198 -8.03 1.99 -7.87
N TRP A 199 -8.35 3.28 -7.87
CA TRP A 199 -7.55 4.30 -8.58
C TRP A 199 -6.12 4.44 -8.08
N TRP A 200 -5.85 4.04 -6.84
CA TRP A 200 -4.56 4.16 -6.17
C TRP A 200 -3.65 2.94 -6.34
N HIS A 201 -4.20 1.80 -6.81
CA HIS A 201 -3.55 0.49 -6.73
C HIS A 201 -2.80 0.13 -8.01
N PHE A 202 -1.51 -0.17 -7.89
CA PHE A 202 -0.62 -0.44 -9.02
C PHE A 202 0.31 -1.61 -8.74
N THR A 203 0.39 -2.56 -9.67
CA THR A 203 1.34 -3.68 -9.62
C THR A 203 2.33 -3.60 -10.76
N LEU A 204 3.62 -3.86 -10.49
CA LEU A 204 4.66 -3.91 -11.53
C LEU A 204 4.36 -5.07 -12.51
N LYS A 205 4.32 -4.79 -13.83
CA LYS A 205 3.94 -5.78 -14.85
C LYS A 205 4.84 -7.01 -14.89
N ASN A 206 6.15 -6.81 -14.75
CA ASN A 206 7.16 -7.86 -14.77
C ASN A 206 7.73 -8.06 -13.36
N GLU A 207 6.86 -8.27 -12.38
CA GLU A 207 7.28 -8.49 -11.00
C GLU A 207 8.12 -9.78 -10.85
N PRO A 208 9.13 -9.79 -9.97
CA PRO A 208 10.04 -10.92 -9.81
C PRO A 208 9.41 -12.12 -9.08
N TYR A 209 8.34 -11.92 -8.32
CA TYR A 209 7.76 -12.94 -7.42
C TYR A 209 6.24 -13.11 -7.61
N PRO A 210 5.72 -13.35 -8.84
CA PRO A 210 4.29 -13.34 -9.10
C PRO A 210 3.49 -14.43 -8.36
N GLU A 211 4.16 -15.48 -7.89
CA GLU A 211 3.54 -16.63 -7.20
C GLU A 211 4.00 -16.78 -5.74
N THR A 212 4.75 -15.81 -5.20
CA THR A 212 5.28 -15.89 -3.81
C THR A 212 4.65 -14.83 -2.92
N TYR A 213 3.92 -15.27 -1.90
CA TYR A 213 3.26 -14.41 -0.92
C TYR A 213 4.08 -14.43 0.37
N PHE A 214 4.82 -13.35 0.63
CA PHE A 214 5.67 -13.22 1.83
C PHE A 214 4.83 -12.88 3.07
N ASP A 215 5.28 -13.31 4.24
CA ASP A 215 4.61 -13.07 5.52
C ASP A 215 5.54 -12.50 6.61
N GLU A 216 6.67 -11.91 6.25
CA GLU A 216 7.56 -11.28 7.23
C GLU A 216 7.01 -9.91 7.65
N PRO A 217 7.11 -9.50 8.92
CA PRO A 217 6.67 -8.17 9.34
C PRO A 217 7.41 -7.04 8.62
N VAL A 218 6.70 -5.94 8.37
CA VAL A 218 7.31 -4.66 8.01
C VAL A 218 7.96 -4.07 9.26
N ARG A 219 9.29 -4.00 9.31
CA ARG A 219 10.08 -3.60 10.49
C ARG A 219 11.22 -2.66 10.12
#